data_AF-A0A9E5LJE5-F1
#
_entry.id   AF-A0A9E5LJE5-F1
#
_cell.length_a   1.000
_cell.length_b   1.000
_cell.length_c   1.000
_cell.angle_alpha   90.00
_cell.angle_beta   90.00
_cell.angle_gamma   90.00
#
_symmetry.space_group_name_H-M   'P 1'
#
loop_
_entity.id
_entity.type
_entity.pdbx_description
1 polymer ?
#
loop_
_entity_poly.entity_id
_entity_poly.type
_entity_poly.pdbx_seq_one_letter_code
_entity_poly.pdbx_strand_id
1 'polypeptide(L)' 'IGYAAELLDLPIPPAIAFKDANLSSMGKSFYAENKRVANERIKSELGIALKYPDYKEGLDALIRLEEGL' A
#
# COMPACT_ATOMS: atom_id res chain seq x y z
N ILE A 1 -3.84 2.62 5.01
CA ILE A 1 -5.23 3.06 4.71
C ILE A 1 -5.48 4.53 5.04
N GLY A 2 -4.89 5.11 6.10
CA GLY A 2 -5.10 6.53 6.44
C GLY A 2 -4.88 7.50 5.28
N TYR A 3 -3.76 7.39 4.57
CA TYR A 3 -3.48 8.25 3.42
C TYR A 3 -4.56 8.20 2.32
N ALA A 4 -5.10 7.01 2.02
CA ALA A 4 -6.18 6.89 1.05
C ALA A 4 -7.49 7.52 1.55
N ALA A 5 -7.76 7.44 2.86
CA ALA A 5 -8.91 8.11 3.46
C ALA A 5 -8.77 9.64 3.40
N GLU A 6 -7.56 10.17 3.67
CA GLU A 6 -7.25 11.59 3.52
C GLU A 6 -7.46 12.08 2.08
N LEU A 7 -6.97 11.33 1.09
CA LEU A 7 -7.16 11.66 -0.33
C LEU A 7 -8.63 11.70 -0.75
N LEU A 8 -9.47 10.87 -0.13
CA LEU A 8 -10.90 10.77 -0.43
C LEU A 8 -11.78 11.67 0.46
N ASP A 9 -11.17 12.50 1.33
CA ASP A 9 -11.86 13.29 2.37
C ASP A 9 -12.82 12.44 3.24
N LEU A 10 -12.37 11.22 3.58
CA LEU A 10 -13.10 10.27 4.41
C LEU A 10 -12.49 10.19 5.82
N PRO A 11 -13.31 9.88 6.85
CA PRO A 11 -12.79 9.66 8.19
C PRO A 11 -11.80 8.49 8.19
N ILE A 12 -10.66 8.69 8.87
CA ILE A 12 -9.64 7.65 9.01
C ILE A 12 -10.22 6.45 9.78
N PRO A 13 -10.18 5.22 9.23
CA PRO A 13 -10.69 4.05 9.92
C PRO A 13 -9.95 3.78 11.24
N PRO A 14 -10.65 3.31 12.29
CA PRO A 14 -10.02 3.05 13.58
C PRO A 14 -9.00 1.91 13.49
N ALA A 15 -7.90 2.05 14.21
CA ALA A 15 -6.92 0.98 14.35
C ALA A 15 -7.43 -0.11 15.30
N ILE A 16 -7.25 -1.38 14.93
CA ILE A 16 -7.57 -2.55 15.75
C ILE A 16 -6.28 -3.31 15.99
N ALA A 17 -6.01 -3.70 17.24
CA ALA A 17 -4.85 -4.52 17.54
C ALA A 17 -4.99 -5.90 16.87
N PHE A 18 -3.89 -6.45 16.35
CA PHE A 18 -3.92 -7.71 15.60
C PHE A 18 -4.60 -8.87 16.37
N LYS A 19 -4.36 -8.95 17.69
CA LYS A 19 -4.96 -9.98 18.57
C LYS A 19 -6.49 -9.88 18.66
N ASP A 20 -7.03 -8.68 18.45
CA ASP A 20 -8.46 -8.36 18.57
C ASP A 20 -9.13 -8.34 17.18
N ALA A 21 -8.36 -8.50 16.11
CA ALA A 21 -8.87 -8.47 14.74
C ALA A 21 -9.51 -9.82 14.36
N ASN A 22 -10.76 -9.76 13.86
CA ASN A 22 -11.49 -10.92 13.36
C ASN A 22 -11.04 -11.31 11.93
N LEU A 23 -9.79 -11.74 11.80
CA LEU A 23 -9.20 -12.17 10.52
C LEU A 23 -9.51 -13.65 10.24
N SER A 24 -9.81 -13.97 8.98
CA SER A 24 -9.86 -15.36 8.50
C SER A 24 -8.48 -16.03 8.63
N SER A 25 -8.44 -17.37 8.56
CA SER A 25 -7.16 -18.11 8.57
C SER A 25 -6.20 -17.63 7.48
N MET A 26 -6.72 -17.33 6.28
CA MET A 26 -5.94 -16.76 5.20
C MET A 26 -5.52 -15.31 5.47
N GLY A 27 -6.38 -14.49 6.11
CA GLY A 27 -6.02 -13.14 6.51
C GLY A 27 -4.87 -13.14 7.53
N LYS A 28 -4.85 -14.08 8.47
CA LYS A 28 -3.78 -14.23 9.46
C LYS A 28 -2.44 -14.67 8.83
N SER A 29 -2.47 -15.49 7.77
CA SER A 29 -1.23 -15.98 7.14
C SER A 29 -0.39 -14.86 6.53
N PHE A 30 -1.02 -13.77 6.06
CA PHE A 30 -0.30 -12.58 5.59
C PHE A 30 0.53 -11.91 6.68
N TYR A 31 0.07 -11.91 7.93
CA TYR A 31 0.77 -11.30 9.07
C TYR A 31 1.75 -12.27 9.77
N ALA A 32 1.82 -13.53 9.31
CA ALA A 32 2.72 -14.53 9.88
C ALA A 32 4.19 -14.29 9.51
N GLU A 33 4.46 -13.57 8.42
CA GLU A 33 5.80 -13.17 8.00
C GLU A 33 5.94 -11.65 7.96
N ASN A 34 7.13 -11.15 8.28
CA ASN A 34 7.46 -9.74 8.15
C ASN A 34 8.88 -9.56 7.63
N LYS A 35 9.03 -9.01 6.42
CA LYS A 35 10.32 -8.78 5.76
C LYS A 35 10.24 -7.59 4.81
N ARG A 36 11.38 -6.96 4.55
CA ARG A 36 11.55 -5.96 3.48
C ARG A 36 12.23 -6.61 2.29
N VAL A 37 11.71 -6.33 1.09
CA VAL A 37 12.21 -6.91 -0.15
C VAL A 37 13.02 -5.86 -0.89
N ALA A 38 14.30 -6.15 -1.15
CA ALA A 38 15.13 -5.30 -1.99
C ALA A 38 14.70 -5.45 -3.46
N ASN A 39 14.65 -4.33 -4.18
CA ASN A 39 14.27 -4.28 -5.60
C ASN A 39 15.44 -3.82 -6.49
N GLU A 40 16.69 -4.00 -6.04
CA GLU A 40 17.86 -3.47 -6.73
C GLU A 40 18.06 -4.11 -8.10
N ARG A 41 17.90 -5.43 -8.21
CA ARG A 41 18.15 -6.17 -9.46
C ARG A 41 17.29 -5.68 -10.62
N ILE A 42 16.02 -5.36 -10.38
CA ILE A 42 15.15 -4.86 -11.45
C ILE A 42 15.57 -3.44 -11.91
N LYS A 43 16.20 -2.66 -11.04
CA LYS A 43 16.68 -1.32 -11.36
C LYS A 43 18.03 -1.38 -12.07
N SER A 44 18.97 -2.17 -11.54
CA SER A 44 20.36 -2.22 -12.01
C SER A 44 20.55 -3.13 -13.22
N GLU A 45 19.95 -4.31 -13.24
CA GLU A 45 20.14 -5.29 -14.33
C GLU A 45 19.18 -5.04 -15.49
N LEU A 46 17.96 -4.58 -15.21
CA LEU A 46 16.92 -4.37 -16.22
C LEU A 46 16.68 -2.89 -16.57
N GLY A 47 17.33 -1.96 -15.87
CA GLY A 47 17.18 -0.52 -16.12
C GLY A 47 15.78 0.03 -15.80
N ILE A 48 14.99 -0.64 -14.96
CA ILE A 48 13.61 -0.21 -14.67
C ILE A 48 13.62 1.04 -13.77
N ALA A 49 13.05 2.12 -14.27
CA ALA A 49 12.61 3.25 -13.47
C ALA A 49 11.16 3.02 -13.01
N LEU A 50 10.93 2.98 -11.69
CA LEU A 50 9.60 2.77 -11.13
C LEU A 50 8.73 4.00 -11.43
N LYS A 51 7.58 3.79 -12.09
CA LYS A 51 6.59 4.86 -12.33
C LYS A 51 5.99 5.39 -11.03
N TYR A 52 5.82 4.50 -10.05
CA TYR A 52 5.34 4.82 -8.70
C TYR A 52 6.29 4.17 -7.69
N PRO A 53 7.29 4.92 -7.17
CA PRO A 53 8.34 4.39 -6.29
C PRO A 53 7.83 4.07 -4.89
N ASP A 54 6.74 4.70 -4.45
CA ASP A 54 6.07 4.41 -3.20
C ASP A 54 4.54 4.37 -3.34
N TYR A 55 3.87 4.01 -2.25
CA TYR A 55 2.42 3.85 -2.24
C TYR A 55 1.67 5.19 -2.31
N LYS A 56 2.26 6.31 -1.89
CA LYS A 56 1.61 7.62 -1.92
C LYS A 56 1.55 8.15 -3.35
N GLU A 57 2.68 8.13 -4.05
CA GLU A 57 2.72 8.52 -5.47
C GLU A 57 1.79 7.64 -6.32
N GLY A 58 1.70 6.35 -6.00
CA GLY A 58 0.75 5.44 -6.65
C GLY A 58 -0.71 5.78 -6.37
N LEU A 59 -1.06 6.11 -5.12
CA LEU A 59 -2.43 6.49 -4.75
C LEU A 59 -2.83 7.86 -5.31
N ASP A 60 -1.92 8.85 -5.29
CA ASP A 60 -2.17 10.17 -5.90
C ASP A 60 -2.46 10.05 -7.40
N ALA A 61 -1.73 9.18 -8.10
CA ALA A 61 -1.95 8.94 -9.51
C ALA A 61 -3.29 8.26 -9.80
N LEU A 62 -3.78 7.40 -8.90
CA LEU A 62 -5.11 6.79 -9.02
C LEU A 62 -6.22 7.82 -8.82
N ILE A 63 -6.07 8.73 -7.85
CA ILE A 63 -7.05 9.80 -7.61
C ILE A 63 -7.11 10.75 -8.78
N ARG A 64 -5.95 11.20 -9.31
CA ARG A 64 -5.92 12.05 -10.50
C ARG A 64 -6.63 11.38 -11.68
N LEU A 65 -6.37 10.09 -11.89
CA LEU A 65 -7.04 9.31 -12.94
C LEU A 65 -8.56 9.26 -12.76
N GLU A 66 -9.05 9.11 -11.52
CA GLU A 66 -10.48 9.12 -11.20
C GLU A 66 -11.12 10.50 -11.43
N GLU A 67 -10.40 11.58 -11.10
CA GLU A 67 -10.83 12.97 -11.29
C GLU A 67 -10.72 13.45 -12.75
N GLY A 68 -10.14 12.64 -13.64
CA GLY A 68 -9.92 12.98 -15.05
C GLY A 68 -8.77 13.95 -15.29
N LEU A 69 -7.81 14.00 -14.36
CA LEU A 69 -6.60 14.84 -14.36
C LEU A 69 -5.34 14.07 -14.81
#